data_AF-A0A847FYY2-F1
#
_entry.id   AF-A0A847FYY2-F1
#
_cell.length_a   1.000
_cell.length_b   1.000
_cell.length_c   1.000
_cell.angle_alpha   90.00
_cell.angle_beta   90.00
_cell.angle_gamma   90.00
#
_symmetry.space_group_name_H-M   'P 1'
#
loop_
_entity.id
_entity.type
_entity.pdbx_description
1 polymer ?
#
loop_
_entity_poly.entity_id
_entity_poly.type
_entity_poly.pdbx_seq_one_letter_code
_entity_poly.pdbx_strand_id
1 'polypeptide(L)'
;MEHKAFAFNWDSFEQELYPTLVKALETGEVQEIINFIERNRKHLTDPYEGQPLDDRWQSTLANRDVHEYGDYALTKYYAPDEAAGVGDTWSDLSDELSTAATRALLGDTVGSTGNLFDPGRMGSYFQRPEQARASLNVLKSLDMPELADFCQLLSECVNKKLGVYITF
;
A
#
# COMPACT_ATOMS: atom_id res chain seq x y z
N MET A 1 1.97 10.83 -12.49
CA MET A 1 2.18 10.12 -11.21
C MET A 1 1.13 9.05 -11.20
N GLU A 2 1.53 7.78 -11.21
CA GLU A 2 0.62 6.67 -11.52
C GLU A 2 -0.02 6.15 -10.23
N HIS A 3 -1.31 6.40 -10.01
CA HIS A 3 -1.97 5.87 -8.82
C HIS A 3 -2.15 4.36 -8.91
N LYS A 4 -1.44 3.62 -8.07
CA LYS A 4 -1.52 2.16 -7.95
C LYS A 4 -2.26 1.77 -6.70
N ALA A 5 -3.07 0.73 -6.80
CA ALA A 5 -3.80 0.19 -5.66
C ALA A 5 -3.84 -1.33 -5.72
N PHE A 6 -3.73 -1.96 -4.55
CA PHE A 6 -3.61 -3.41 -4.42
C PHE A 6 -4.53 -3.93 -3.34
N ALA A 7 -5.10 -5.12 -3.56
CA ALA A 7 -5.77 -5.85 -2.49
C ALA A 7 -4.76 -6.18 -1.40
N PHE A 8 -5.09 -5.86 -0.15
CA PHE A 8 -4.11 -5.89 0.93
C PHE A 8 -4.62 -6.68 2.13
N ASN A 9 -3.85 -7.65 2.59
CA ASN A 9 -4.17 -8.42 3.80
C ASN A 9 -3.85 -7.61 5.07
N TRP A 10 -4.76 -6.67 5.38
CA TRP A 10 -4.65 -5.76 6.51
C TRP A 10 -4.52 -6.48 7.85
N ASP A 11 -5.33 -7.52 8.08
CA ASP A 11 -5.35 -8.22 9.37
C ASP A 11 -4.00 -8.87 9.69
N SER A 12 -3.37 -9.54 8.72
CA SER A 12 -2.02 -10.10 8.90
C SER A 12 -0.98 -9.00 9.04
N PHE A 13 -1.06 -7.92 8.23
CA PHE A 13 -0.13 -6.80 8.32
C PHE A 13 -0.17 -6.14 9.71
N GLU A 14 -1.38 -5.85 10.21
CA GLU A 14 -1.60 -5.19 11.50
C GLU A 14 -1.02 -6.01 12.67
N GLN A 15 -1.10 -7.34 12.59
CA GLN A 15 -0.58 -8.23 13.63
C GLN A 15 0.92 -8.45 13.54
N GLU A 16 1.46 -8.58 12.33
CA GLU A 16 2.80 -9.13 12.13
C GLU A 16 3.89 -8.08 11.85
N LEU A 17 3.57 -7.03 11.08
CA LEU A 17 4.57 -6.03 10.64
C LEU A 17 4.27 -4.62 11.15
N TYR A 18 3.01 -4.21 11.24
CA TYR A 18 2.61 -2.84 11.58
C TYR A 18 3.29 -2.29 12.85
N PRO A 19 3.31 -3.01 14.00
CA PRO A 19 3.94 -2.48 15.22
C PRO A 19 5.44 -2.26 15.04
N THR A 20 6.10 -3.19 14.34
CA THR A 20 7.54 -3.11 14.03
C THR A 20 7.83 -1.95 13.08
N LEU A 21 7.00 -1.76 12.05
CA LEU A 21 7.14 -0.69 11.08
C LEU A 21 6.97 0.69 11.73
N VAL A 22 5.92 0.89 12.53
CA VAL A 22 5.68 2.16 13.24
C VAL A 22 6.82 2.47 14.18
N LYS A 23 7.29 1.50 14.96
CA LYS A 23 8.45 1.68 15.85
C LYS A 23 9.72 2.04 15.08
N ALA A 24 9.95 1.40 13.94
CA ALA A 24 11.10 1.68 13.09
C ALA A 24 11.03 3.11 12.53
N LEU A 25 9.86 3.58 12.10
CA LEU A 25 9.67 4.97 11.64
C LEU A 25 9.94 6.01 12.73
N GLU A 26 9.63 5.68 13.98
CA GLU A 26 9.88 6.56 15.13
C GLU A 26 11.35 6.59 15.54
N THR A 27 12.05 5.47 15.43
CA THR A 27 13.41 5.29 15.99
C THR A 27 14.52 5.32 14.94
N GLY A 28 14.20 5.08 13.68
CA GLY A 28 15.16 4.82 12.60
C GLY A 28 15.78 3.42 12.62
N GLU A 29 15.44 2.57 13.60
CA GLU A 29 16.03 1.25 13.77
C GLU A 29 15.40 0.22 12.82
N VAL A 30 16.19 -0.31 11.89
CA VAL A 30 15.71 -1.19 10.80
C VAL A 30 15.87 -2.68 11.08
N GLN A 31 16.64 -3.06 12.11
CA GLN A 31 17.08 -4.44 12.30
C GLN A 31 15.92 -5.44 12.45
N GLU A 32 14.83 -5.05 13.11
CA GLU A 32 13.66 -5.91 13.26
C GLU A 32 12.88 -6.09 11.94
N ILE A 33 12.88 -5.09 11.06
CA ILE A 33 12.30 -5.24 9.71
C ILE A 33 13.17 -6.20 8.88
N ILE A 34 14.51 -6.05 8.94
CA ILE A 34 15.43 -6.97 8.26
C ILE A 34 15.22 -8.40 8.77
N ASN A 35 15.15 -8.60 10.08
CA ASN A 35 14.86 -9.91 10.68
C ASN A 35 13.52 -10.47 10.21
N PHE A 36 12.49 -9.62 10.07
CA PHE A 36 11.20 -10.02 9.53
C PHE A 36 11.32 -10.48 8.07
N ILE A 37 12.03 -9.74 7.22
CA ILE A 37 12.24 -10.08 5.82
C ILE A 37 12.94 -11.43 5.68
N GLU A 38 14.06 -11.62 6.38
CA GLU A 38 14.84 -12.86 6.30
C GLU A 38 14.03 -14.10 6.74
N ARG A 39 13.19 -13.96 7.78
CA ARG A 39 12.31 -15.05 8.25
C ARG A 39 11.18 -15.37 7.27
N ASN A 40 10.72 -14.38 6.50
CA ASN A 40 9.57 -14.50 5.61
C ASN A 40 9.95 -14.56 4.13
N ARG A 41 11.23 -14.50 3.77
CA ARG A 41 11.74 -14.28 2.41
C ARG A 41 11.06 -15.12 1.32
N LYS A 42 10.77 -16.39 1.60
CA LYS A 42 10.07 -17.31 0.67
C LYS A 42 8.62 -16.92 0.33
N HIS A 43 8.05 -15.97 1.06
CA HIS A 43 6.71 -15.41 0.90
C HIS A 43 6.73 -13.95 0.44
N LEU A 44 7.91 -13.39 0.19
CA LEU A 44 8.09 -12.03 -0.29
C LEU A 44 8.40 -12.05 -1.77
N THR A 45 7.99 -10.98 -2.43
CA THR A 45 8.36 -10.70 -3.81
C THR A 45 9.18 -9.42 -3.87
N ASP A 46 9.85 -9.20 -4.98
CA ASP A 46 10.39 -7.91 -5.34
C ASP A 46 9.22 -6.94 -5.58
N PRO A 47 9.19 -5.76 -4.93
CA PRO A 47 8.09 -4.79 -5.08
C PRO A 47 8.03 -4.15 -6.47
N TYR A 48 9.11 -4.21 -7.26
CA TYR A 48 9.21 -3.63 -8.59
C TYR A 48 8.95 -4.65 -9.70
N GLU A 49 9.40 -5.89 -9.52
CA GLU A 49 9.29 -6.93 -10.56
C GLU A 49 8.18 -7.97 -10.28
N GLY A 50 7.65 -8.01 -9.06
CA GLY A 50 6.69 -9.04 -8.61
C GLY A 50 7.27 -10.45 -8.55
N GLN A 51 8.57 -10.63 -8.83
CA GLN A 51 9.24 -11.92 -8.81
C GLN A 51 9.59 -12.35 -7.38
N PRO A 52 9.76 -13.66 -7.10
CA PRO A 52 10.21 -14.11 -5.78
C PRO A 52 11.49 -13.41 -5.32
N LEU A 53 11.55 -13.03 -4.05
CA LEU A 53 12.66 -12.25 -3.51
C LEU A 53 13.98 -13.06 -3.47
N ASP A 54 14.98 -12.63 -4.24
CA ASP A 54 16.26 -13.34 -4.39
C ASP A 54 17.24 -13.09 -3.22
N ASP A 55 18.38 -13.80 -3.19
CA ASP A 55 19.40 -13.65 -2.13
C ASP A 55 20.14 -12.30 -2.17
N ARG A 56 20.03 -11.55 -3.26
CA ARG A 56 20.76 -10.31 -3.52
C ARG A 56 19.87 -9.08 -3.34
N TRP A 57 18.64 -9.24 -2.85
CA TRP A 57 17.69 -8.14 -2.66
C TRP A 57 18.29 -6.96 -1.88
N GLN A 58 19.11 -7.19 -0.86
CA GLN A 58 19.73 -6.09 -0.10
C GLN A 58 20.69 -5.21 -0.94
N SER A 59 21.17 -5.73 -2.07
CA SER A 59 22.06 -4.98 -2.97
C SER A 59 21.32 -4.00 -3.88
N THR A 60 19.99 -4.13 -4.01
CA THR A 60 19.15 -3.21 -4.79
C THR A 60 18.76 -1.97 -3.97
N LEU A 61 18.91 -2.02 -2.65
CA LEU A 61 18.60 -0.92 -1.73
C LEU A 61 19.59 0.24 -1.89
N ALA A 62 19.07 1.44 -2.12
CA ALA A 62 19.87 2.64 -2.28
C ALA A 62 20.16 3.30 -0.93
N ASN A 63 19.12 3.54 -0.13
CA ASN A 63 19.18 4.28 1.12
C ASN A 63 19.30 3.37 2.35
N ARG A 64 18.81 2.13 2.26
CA ARG A 64 18.80 1.14 3.35
C ARG A 64 18.12 1.70 4.60
N ASP A 65 17.03 2.42 4.39
CA ASP A 65 16.22 3.01 5.46
C ASP A 65 14.93 2.21 5.70
N VAL A 66 14.16 2.65 6.71
CA VAL A 66 12.90 2.01 7.12
C VAL A 66 11.91 1.87 5.96
N HIS A 67 11.94 2.78 5.01
CA HIS A 67 10.98 2.85 3.92
C HIS A 67 11.29 1.81 2.86
N GLU A 68 12.56 1.74 2.44
CA GLU A 68 12.99 0.71 1.50
C GLU A 68 12.84 -0.69 2.07
N TYR A 69 13.24 -0.94 3.33
CA TYR A 69 13.01 -2.24 3.96
C TYR A 69 11.51 -2.55 4.13
N GLY A 70 10.72 -1.54 4.51
CA GLY A 70 9.28 -1.70 4.64
C GLY A 70 8.60 -2.05 3.32
N ASP A 71 9.08 -1.50 2.20
CA ASP A 71 8.56 -1.78 0.86
C ASP A 71 8.64 -3.28 0.52
N TYR A 72 9.83 -3.85 0.69
CA TYR A 72 10.04 -5.30 0.54
C TYR A 72 9.20 -6.13 1.50
N ALA A 73 9.13 -5.72 2.77
CA ALA A 73 8.37 -6.45 3.78
C ALA A 73 6.85 -6.44 3.51
N LEU A 74 6.31 -5.38 2.88
CA LEU A 74 4.90 -5.25 2.58
C LEU A 74 4.41 -6.23 1.50
N THR A 75 5.29 -6.68 0.60
CA THR A 75 4.93 -7.65 -0.47
C THR A 75 4.42 -8.98 0.06
N LYS A 76 4.58 -9.26 1.36
CA LYS A 76 3.90 -10.39 2.02
C LYS A 76 2.37 -10.29 1.98
N TYR A 77 1.84 -9.06 1.89
CA TYR A 77 0.44 -8.75 2.15
C TYR A 77 -0.32 -8.26 0.91
N TYR A 78 0.37 -8.07 -0.22
CA TYR A 78 -0.24 -7.73 -1.51
C TYR A 78 0.57 -8.33 -2.66
N ALA A 79 -0.04 -8.44 -3.84
CA ALA A 79 0.61 -8.89 -5.06
C ALA A 79 1.02 -7.67 -5.93
N PRO A 80 2.31 -7.39 -6.14
CA PRO A 80 2.76 -6.22 -6.90
C PRO A 80 2.34 -6.21 -8.39
N ASP A 81 2.01 -7.36 -8.96
CA ASP A 81 1.57 -7.53 -10.35
C ASP A 81 0.05 -7.36 -10.54
N GLU A 82 -0.72 -7.17 -9.47
CA GLU A 82 -2.18 -7.04 -9.49
C GLU A 82 -2.66 -5.60 -9.21
N ALA A 83 -1.94 -4.59 -9.72
CA ALA A 83 -2.33 -3.19 -9.54
C ALA A 83 -3.68 -2.87 -10.24
N ALA A 84 -4.60 -2.24 -9.51
CA ALA A 84 -5.93 -1.82 -9.98
C ALA A 84 -6.31 -0.42 -9.47
N GLY A 85 -5.36 0.51 -9.51
CA GLY A 85 -5.60 1.93 -9.21
C GLY A 85 -6.17 2.70 -10.41
N VAL A 86 -6.31 4.02 -10.28
CA VAL A 86 -6.77 4.90 -11.38
C VAL A 86 -5.63 5.29 -12.33
N GLY A 87 -4.41 4.80 -12.09
CA GLY A 87 -3.26 4.99 -12.98
C GLY A 87 -2.93 6.45 -13.22
N ASP A 88 -2.64 6.80 -14.46
CA ASP A 88 -2.27 8.16 -14.88
C ASP A 88 -3.41 9.17 -14.81
N THR A 89 -4.67 8.71 -14.74
CA THR A 89 -5.84 9.61 -14.61
C THR A 89 -5.94 10.27 -13.23
N TRP A 90 -5.11 9.84 -12.28
CA TRP A 90 -5.05 10.38 -10.94
C TRP A 90 -4.94 11.90 -10.89
N SER A 91 -4.05 12.49 -11.69
CA SER A 91 -3.82 13.94 -11.66
C SER A 91 -5.10 14.70 -12.00
N ASP A 92 -5.78 14.30 -13.08
CA ASP A 92 -7.03 14.93 -13.53
C ASP A 92 -8.15 14.71 -12.52
N LEU A 93 -8.31 13.47 -12.03
CA LEU A 93 -9.34 13.14 -11.02
C LEU A 93 -9.11 13.90 -9.70
N SER A 94 -7.87 14.05 -9.26
CA SER A 94 -7.57 14.66 -7.95
C SER A 94 -7.96 16.14 -7.87
N ASP A 95 -7.98 16.83 -9.02
CA ASP A 95 -8.39 18.24 -9.12
C ASP A 95 -9.91 18.42 -9.21
N GLU A 96 -10.62 17.43 -9.78
CA GLU A 96 -12.07 17.49 -9.98
C GLU A 96 -12.86 16.94 -8.78
N LEU A 97 -12.29 15.97 -8.06
CA LEU A 97 -12.99 15.26 -7.01
C LEU A 97 -13.13 16.08 -5.72
N SER A 98 -14.27 15.91 -5.05
CA SER A 98 -14.44 16.41 -3.69
C SER A 98 -13.43 15.78 -2.74
N THR A 99 -13.08 16.47 -1.65
CA THR A 99 -12.18 15.95 -0.61
C THR A 99 -12.59 14.57 -0.09
N ALA A 100 -13.91 14.30 0.00
CA ALA A 100 -14.41 12.99 0.44
C ALA A 100 -14.11 11.88 -0.58
N ALA A 101 -14.23 12.17 -1.87
CA ALA A 101 -13.93 11.23 -2.94
C ALA A 101 -12.41 11.03 -3.10
N THR A 102 -11.60 12.09 -3.00
CA THR A 102 -10.14 11.97 -2.97
C THR A 102 -9.67 11.13 -1.80
N ARG A 103 -10.27 11.31 -0.61
CA ARG A 103 -9.98 10.48 0.56
C ARG A 103 -10.39 9.01 0.35
N ALA A 104 -11.47 8.75 -0.38
CA ALA A 104 -11.92 7.39 -0.73
C ALA A 104 -10.98 6.69 -1.72
N LEU A 105 -10.25 7.43 -2.55
CA LEU A 105 -9.19 6.88 -3.41
C LEU A 105 -7.91 6.55 -2.63
N LEU A 106 -7.57 7.34 -1.61
CA LEU A 106 -6.31 7.21 -0.88
C LEU A 106 -6.40 6.35 0.38
N GLY A 107 -7.26 6.70 1.34
CA GLY A 107 -7.22 6.13 2.69
C GLY A 107 -6.35 6.92 3.67
N ASP A 108 -5.75 6.21 4.62
CA ASP A 108 -4.96 6.80 5.72
C ASP A 108 -3.47 6.47 5.60
N THR A 109 -2.63 7.33 6.16
CA THR A 109 -1.19 7.12 6.24
C THR A 109 -0.79 6.29 7.47
N VAL A 110 0.38 5.67 7.42
CA VAL A 110 0.97 4.93 8.56
C VAL A 110 2.18 5.69 9.08
N GLY A 111 2.32 5.78 10.41
CA GLY A 111 3.40 6.51 11.08
C GLY A 111 2.91 7.82 11.74
N SER A 112 3.83 8.51 12.41
CA SER A 112 3.55 9.77 13.10
C SER A 112 3.69 10.98 12.16
N THR A 113 3.06 12.10 12.51
CA THR A 113 3.19 13.35 11.76
C THR A 113 4.66 13.76 11.66
N GLY A 114 5.21 13.75 10.46
CA GLY A 114 6.62 14.05 10.17
C GLY A 114 7.45 12.82 9.76
N ASN A 115 7.05 11.61 10.18
CA ASN A 115 7.71 10.33 9.86
C ASN A 115 6.69 9.32 9.31
N LEU A 116 6.02 9.70 8.23
CA LEU A 116 5.04 8.84 7.56
C LEU A 116 5.76 7.79 6.70
N PHE A 117 5.25 6.57 6.70
CA PHE A 117 5.74 5.53 5.81
C PHE A 117 5.49 5.90 4.35
N ASP A 118 6.58 6.18 3.64
CA ASP A 118 6.56 6.56 2.23
C ASP A 118 7.70 5.87 1.44
N PRO A 119 7.52 4.62 0.99
CA PRO A 119 8.55 3.83 0.29
C PRO A 119 9.01 4.48 -1.01
N GLY A 120 8.06 4.95 -1.83
CA GLY A 120 8.34 5.59 -3.12
C GLY A 120 8.69 7.08 -3.04
N ARG A 121 8.61 7.72 -1.86
CA ARG A 121 8.76 9.18 -1.68
C ARG A 121 7.69 10.02 -2.42
N MET A 122 6.55 9.40 -2.73
CA MET A 122 5.44 9.99 -3.48
C MET A 122 4.09 9.83 -2.76
N GLY A 123 4.09 9.17 -1.61
CA GLY A 123 2.89 8.86 -0.83
C GLY A 123 2.60 7.36 -0.76
N SER A 124 2.10 6.96 0.40
CA SER A 124 1.66 5.59 0.66
C SER A 124 0.51 5.61 1.65
N TYR A 125 -0.58 4.96 1.27
CA TYR A 125 -1.85 5.03 1.97
C TYR A 125 -2.47 3.64 2.09
N PHE A 126 -3.32 3.48 3.10
CA PHE A 126 -3.93 2.22 3.42
C PHE A 126 -5.41 2.40 3.77
N GLN A 127 -6.20 1.43 3.38
CA GLN A 127 -7.60 1.31 3.77
C GLN A 127 -7.79 0.01 4.54
N ARG A 128 -8.35 0.10 5.74
CA ARG A 128 -8.88 -1.05 6.48
C ARG A 128 -10.10 -1.65 5.75
N PRO A 129 -10.48 -2.91 6.03
CA PRO A 129 -11.64 -3.53 5.39
C PRO A 129 -12.95 -2.71 5.50
N GLU A 130 -13.20 -2.07 6.65
CA GLU A 130 -14.38 -1.21 6.83
C GLU A 130 -14.30 0.06 5.99
N GLN A 131 -13.09 0.60 5.81
CA GLN A 131 -12.85 1.79 5.00
C GLN A 131 -13.04 1.49 3.52
N ALA A 132 -12.57 0.33 3.04
CA ALA A 132 -12.80 -0.10 1.65
C ALA A 132 -14.30 -0.14 1.31
N ARG A 133 -15.15 -0.59 2.23
CA ARG A 133 -16.62 -0.56 2.07
C ARG A 133 -17.15 0.87 1.97
N ALA A 134 -16.69 1.76 2.84
CA ALA A 134 -17.12 3.16 2.82
C ALA A 134 -16.69 3.87 1.53
N SER A 135 -15.42 3.68 1.12
CA SER A 135 -14.86 4.21 -0.12
C SER A 135 -15.63 3.73 -1.34
N LEU A 136 -15.99 2.44 -1.39
CA LEU A 136 -16.78 1.87 -2.49
C LEU A 136 -18.13 2.58 -2.65
N ASN A 137 -18.81 2.88 -1.54
CA ASN A 137 -20.11 3.55 -1.59
C ASN A 137 -19.98 4.99 -2.09
N VAL A 138 -18.93 5.71 -1.67
CA VAL A 138 -18.65 7.08 -2.12
C VAL A 138 -18.36 7.08 -3.62
N LEU A 139 -17.43 6.25 -4.08
CA LEU A 139 -16.94 6.28 -5.45
C LEU A 139 -17.97 5.74 -6.45
N LYS A 140 -18.73 4.68 -6.10
CA LYS A 140 -19.82 4.18 -6.97
C LYS A 140 -20.92 5.20 -7.21
N SER A 141 -21.14 6.15 -6.30
CA SER A 141 -22.17 7.18 -6.50
C SER A 141 -21.79 8.27 -7.51
N LEU A 142 -20.50 8.34 -7.90
CA LEU A 142 -20.00 9.34 -8.84
C LEU A 142 -20.23 8.94 -10.31
N ASP A 143 -20.44 7.65 -10.58
CA ASP A 143 -20.71 7.10 -11.93
C ASP A 143 -19.66 7.53 -12.99
N MET A 144 -18.38 7.52 -12.60
CA MET A 144 -17.25 7.89 -13.46
C MET A 144 -16.55 6.63 -14.00
N PRO A 145 -16.41 6.46 -15.33
CA PRO A 145 -15.73 5.32 -15.94
C PRO A 145 -14.27 5.14 -15.47
N GLU A 146 -13.57 6.23 -15.19
CA GLU A 146 -12.18 6.25 -14.73
C GLU A 146 -12.01 5.57 -13.36
N LEU A 147 -13.10 5.45 -12.59
CA LEU A 147 -13.12 4.80 -11.28
C LEU A 147 -13.47 3.31 -11.36
N ALA A 148 -13.76 2.76 -12.54
CA ALA A 148 -14.32 1.42 -12.69
C ALA A 148 -13.42 0.32 -12.10
N ASP A 149 -12.14 0.31 -12.47
CA ASP A 149 -11.17 -0.71 -12.03
C ASP A 149 -10.94 -0.64 -10.52
N PHE A 150 -10.79 0.58 -9.97
CA PHE A 150 -10.64 0.77 -8.52
C PHE A 150 -11.93 0.39 -7.76
N CYS A 151 -13.12 0.67 -8.31
CA CYS A 151 -14.38 0.23 -7.73
C CYS A 151 -14.54 -1.30 -7.78
N GLN A 152 -14.01 -1.96 -8.81
CA GLN A 152 -13.95 -3.41 -8.88
C GLN A 152 -13.03 -3.97 -7.79
N LEU A 153 -11.80 -3.44 -7.67
CA LEU A 153 -10.86 -3.80 -6.61
C LEU A 153 -11.50 -3.67 -5.23
N LEU A 154 -12.08 -2.51 -4.92
CA LEU A 154 -12.76 -2.26 -3.65
C LEU A 154 -13.88 -3.28 -3.41
N SER A 155 -14.68 -3.60 -4.43
CA SER A 155 -15.74 -4.60 -4.34
C SER A 155 -15.19 -5.99 -4.01
N GLU A 156 -14.06 -6.37 -4.59
CA GLU A 156 -13.39 -7.64 -4.30
C GLU A 156 -12.81 -7.68 -2.88
N CYS A 157 -12.09 -6.63 -2.48
CA CYS A 157 -11.55 -6.50 -1.12
C CYS A 157 -12.66 -6.62 -0.08
N VAL A 158 -13.75 -5.89 -0.30
CA VAL A 158 -14.92 -5.90 0.54
C VAL A 158 -15.56 -7.29 0.68
N ASN A 159 -15.63 -8.07 -0.40
CA ASN A 159 -16.15 -9.44 -0.37
C ASN A 159 -15.22 -10.41 0.37
N LYS A 160 -13.90 -10.21 0.23
CA LYS A 160 -12.85 -11.02 0.86
C LYS A 160 -12.45 -10.54 2.26
N LYS A 161 -13.02 -9.42 2.73
CA LYS A 161 -12.64 -8.71 3.97
C LYS A 161 -11.16 -8.27 3.99
N LEU A 162 -10.65 -7.84 2.84
CA LEU A 162 -9.31 -7.28 2.69
C LEU A 162 -9.36 -5.76 2.79
N GLY A 163 -8.20 -5.17 3.11
CA GLY A 163 -7.94 -3.75 2.95
C GLY A 163 -7.46 -3.42 1.53
N VAL A 164 -6.97 -2.18 1.36
CA VAL A 164 -6.32 -1.72 0.13
C VAL A 164 -5.02 -1.01 0.49
N TYR A 165 -3.96 -1.28 -0.25
CA TYR A 165 -2.72 -0.52 -0.21
C TYR A 165 -2.62 0.35 -1.47
N ILE A 166 -2.31 1.64 -1.30
CA ILE A 166 -2.21 2.62 -2.38
C ILE A 166 -0.84 3.30 -2.37
N THR A 167 -0.23 3.42 -3.54
CA THR A 167 1.06 4.09 -3.76
C THR A 167 1.17 4.65 -5.18
N PHE A 168 2.31 5.25 -5.53
CA PHE A 168 2.49 6.08 -6.73
C PHE A 168 3.79 5.80 -7.49
#